data_AF-A0A536ME41-F1
#
_entry.id   AF-A0A536ME41-F1
#
_cell.length_a   1.000
_cell.length_b   1.000
_cell.length_c   1.000
_cell.angle_alpha   90.00
_cell.angle_beta   90.00
_cell.angle_gamma   90.00
#
_symmetry.space_group_name_H-M   'P 1'
#
loop_
_entity.id
_entity.type
_entity.pdbx_description
1 polymer ?
#
loop_
_entity_poly.entity_id
_entity_poly.type
_entity_poly.pdbx_seq_one_letter_code
_entity_poly.pdbx_strand_id
1 'polypeptide(L)'
;MLGRLPQRRRPGQGHPADQARHDDAFRPPVRQPRLTTEAQAAPREYRWRMPANWWTRNRHYFLYVVREFTVVPIALWLLWLLVEIKRAGDGPARYSPHGSAAFVVFSVITLVFALYHSYTFLSLAGVIIHFKVLDRPLPSRLIVLAQFALWAVASVVVGFVLIWFAR
;
A
#
# COMPACT_ATOMS: atom_id res chain seq x y z
N MET A 1 27.84 18.24 -50.16
CA MET A 1 28.52 17.42 -49.13
C MET A 1 27.46 16.67 -48.35
N LEU A 2 27.28 15.39 -48.67
CA LEU A 2 26.20 14.52 -48.19
C LEU A 2 26.74 13.59 -47.10
N GLY A 3 26.20 13.69 -45.88
CA GLY A 3 26.43 12.74 -44.79
C GLY A 3 25.15 12.00 -44.43
N ARG A 4 24.83 10.95 -45.19
CA ARG A 4 23.74 10.00 -44.90
C ARG A 4 24.17 9.06 -43.76
N LEU A 5 23.34 8.95 -42.73
CA LEU A 5 23.41 7.91 -41.70
C LEU A 5 22.89 6.58 -42.27
N PRO A 6 23.61 5.44 -42.12
CA PRO A 6 23.08 4.15 -42.52
C PRO A 6 22.30 3.47 -41.39
N GLN A 7 21.02 3.26 -41.68
CA GLN A 7 20.07 2.37 -41.02
C GLN A 7 20.63 0.95 -40.90
N ARG A 8 20.90 0.45 -39.68
CA ARG A 8 21.13 -1.00 -39.48
C ARG A 8 19.78 -1.73 -39.42
N ARG A 9 19.49 -2.44 -40.52
CA ARG A 9 18.52 -3.53 -40.62
C ARG A 9 18.74 -4.55 -39.50
N ARG A 10 17.67 -4.92 -38.78
CA ARG A 10 17.56 -6.16 -38.00
C ARG A 10 17.46 -7.34 -38.98
N PRO A 11 18.38 -8.33 -38.95
CA PRO A 11 18.15 -9.60 -39.63
C PRO A 11 17.42 -10.57 -38.68
N GLY A 12 16.29 -11.06 -39.17
CA GLY A 12 15.82 -12.45 -39.07
C GLY A 12 15.98 -13.18 -37.74
N GLN A 13 14.88 -13.28 -37.01
CA GLN A 13 14.68 -14.24 -35.93
C GLN A 13 14.59 -15.66 -36.55
N GLY A 14 15.72 -16.35 -36.63
CA GLY A 14 15.80 -17.79 -36.93
C GLY A 14 15.71 -18.61 -35.64
N HIS A 15 14.88 -19.65 -35.64
CA HIS A 15 14.56 -20.47 -34.48
C HIS A 15 15.78 -21.31 -34.02
N PRO A 16 16.16 -21.29 -32.73
CA PRO A 16 17.44 -21.85 -32.24
C PRO A 16 17.45 -23.38 -32.03
N ALA A 17 16.48 -24.13 -32.56
CA ALA A 17 16.30 -25.54 -32.19
C ALA A 17 17.11 -26.54 -33.04
N ASP A 18 17.61 -26.19 -34.23
CA ASP A 18 18.18 -27.18 -35.16
C ASP A 18 19.71 -27.14 -35.32
N GLN A 19 20.42 -26.20 -34.69
CA GLN A 19 21.84 -25.97 -34.98
C GLN A 19 22.82 -26.54 -33.93
N ALA A 20 22.30 -27.23 -32.92
CA ALA A 20 23.11 -27.66 -31.76
C ALA A 20 23.85 -29.00 -31.92
N ARG A 21 23.77 -29.69 -33.07
CA ARG A 21 24.24 -31.10 -33.16
C ARG A 21 25.44 -31.38 -34.06
N HIS A 22 25.96 -30.41 -34.81
CA HIS A 22 26.98 -30.72 -35.83
C HIS A 22 28.35 -30.03 -35.71
N ASP A 23 28.55 -29.12 -34.75
CA ASP A 23 29.78 -28.32 -34.69
C ASP A 23 30.81 -28.76 -33.62
N ASP A 24 30.64 -29.93 -32.99
CA ASP A 24 31.53 -30.40 -31.90
C ASP A 24 32.82 -31.08 -32.38
N ALA A 25 33.07 -31.21 -33.69
CA ALA A 25 34.18 -32.04 -34.19
C ALA A 25 35.50 -31.29 -34.47
N PHE A 26 35.55 -29.95 -34.45
CA PHE A 26 36.79 -29.21 -34.75
C PHE A 26 36.96 -27.94 -33.91
N ARG A 27 37.49 -28.10 -32.69
CA ARG A 27 38.11 -26.98 -31.95
C ARG A 27 39.62 -27.20 -31.82
N PRO A 28 40.47 -26.34 -32.42
CA PRO A 28 41.90 -26.33 -32.16
C PRO A 28 42.18 -25.92 -30.70
N PRO A 29 43.31 -26.33 -30.10
CA PRO A 29 43.63 -25.98 -28.72
C PRO A 29 43.77 -24.46 -28.59
N VAL A 30 42.80 -23.85 -27.91
CA VAL A 30 42.84 -22.43 -27.53
C VAL A 30 44.05 -22.25 -26.63
N ARG A 31 45.03 -21.49 -27.15
CA ARG A 31 46.18 -20.99 -26.40
C ARG A 31 45.66 -20.35 -25.12
N GLN A 32 45.93 -20.96 -23.96
CA GLN A 32 45.55 -20.40 -22.67
C GLN A 32 46.18 -19.00 -22.57
N PRO A 33 45.38 -17.92 -22.44
CA PRO A 33 45.93 -16.61 -22.19
C PRO A 33 46.67 -16.70 -20.85
N ARG A 34 47.95 -16.32 -20.88
CA ARG A 34 48.77 -16.05 -19.71
C ARG A 34 47.90 -15.35 -18.67
N LEU A 35 47.71 -15.98 -17.50
CA LEU A 35 46.99 -15.41 -16.36
C LEU A 35 47.63 -14.06 -16.03
N THR A 36 47.10 -12.99 -16.60
CA THR A 36 47.38 -11.64 -16.17
C THR A 36 46.77 -11.52 -14.80
N THR A 37 47.58 -11.09 -13.83
CA THR A 37 47.22 -10.75 -12.44
C THR A 37 46.32 -9.51 -12.38
N GLU A 38 45.27 -9.51 -13.20
CA GLU A 38 44.22 -8.52 -13.29
C GLU A 38 42.89 -9.28 -13.32
N ALA A 39 42.70 -10.16 -12.34
CA ALA A 39 41.35 -10.53 -11.93
C ALA A 39 40.72 -9.23 -11.41
N GLN A 40 40.10 -8.49 -12.33
CA GLN A 40 39.28 -7.32 -12.09
C GLN A 40 38.43 -7.59 -10.85
N ALA A 41 38.78 -6.91 -9.76
CA ALA A 41 37.96 -6.89 -8.56
C ALA A 41 36.63 -6.26 -8.98
N ALA A 42 35.61 -7.11 -9.21
CA ALA A 42 34.25 -6.65 -9.45
C ALA A 42 33.89 -5.62 -8.37
N PRO A 43 33.28 -4.47 -8.73
CA PRO A 43 32.99 -3.43 -7.77
C PRO A 43 32.15 -4.03 -6.64
N ARG A 44 32.64 -3.93 -5.39
CA ARG A 44 31.91 -4.40 -4.21
C ARG A 44 30.59 -3.65 -4.14
N GLU A 45 29.50 -4.33 -4.48
CA GLU A 45 28.17 -3.79 -4.33
C GLU A 45 27.87 -3.58 -2.85
N TYR A 46 27.70 -2.32 -2.44
CA TYR A 46 27.36 -2.01 -1.07
C TYR A 46 25.93 -2.46 -0.78
N ARG A 47 25.79 -3.57 -0.05
CA ARG A 47 24.51 -4.05 0.45
C ARG A 47 24.04 -3.18 1.60
N TRP A 48 23.22 -2.18 1.30
CA TRP A 48 22.56 -1.40 2.34
C TRP A 48 21.59 -2.29 3.13
N ARG A 49 21.74 -2.31 4.46
CA ARG A 49 20.81 -3.00 5.38
C ARG A 49 19.90 -1.95 6.01
N MET A 50 18.59 -2.10 5.78
CA MET A 50 17.58 -1.28 6.44
C MET A 50 17.54 -1.63 7.94
N PRO A 51 17.79 -0.67 8.85
CA PRO A 51 17.73 -0.93 10.29
C PRO A 51 16.27 -1.05 10.76
N ALA A 52 15.98 -1.88 11.78
CA ALA A 52 14.61 -2.12 12.24
C ALA A 52 13.87 -0.87 12.76
N ASN A 53 14.61 0.14 13.23
CA ASN A 53 14.11 1.43 13.69
C ASN A 53 14.05 2.48 12.58
N TRP A 54 14.06 2.08 11.31
CA TRP A 54 14.00 3.01 10.16
C TRP A 54 12.81 3.98 10.24
N TRP A 55 11.69 3.53 10.82
CA TRP A 55 10.44 4.27 10.89
C TRP A 55 10.45 5.43 11.88
N THR A 56 11.35 5.44 12.87
CA THR A 56 11.48 6.56 13.83
C THR A 56 12.34 7.70 13.30
N ARG A 57 13.02 7.48 12.16
CA ARG A 57 13.99 8.43 11.60
C ARG A 57 13.35 9.64 10.91
N ASN A 58 12.09 9.52 10.48
CA ASN A 58 11.34 10.61 9.85
C ASN A 58 9.89 10.59 10.34
N ARG A 59 9.34 11.78 10.61
CA ARG A 59 7.92 11.97 10.98
C ARG A 59 6.97 11.31 9.98
N HIS A 60 7.27 11.37 8.67
CA HIS A 60 6.42 10.73 7.66
C HIS A 60 6.38 9.20 7.76
N TYR A 61 7.52 8.56 8.06
CA TYR A 61 7.58 7.12 8.27
C TYR A 61 6.91 6.71 9.57
N PHE A 62 7.07 7.52 10.61
CA PHE A 62 6.38 7.31 11.88
C PHE A 62 4.86 7.38 11.70
N LEU A 63 4.35 8.42 11.05
CA LEU A 63 2.92 8.57 10.78
C LEU A 63 2.36 7.46 9.89
N TYR A 64 3.16 6.95 8.95
CA TYR A 64 2.82 5.77 8.15
C TYR A 64 2.65 4.52 9.04
N VAL A 65 3.62 4.23 9.92
CA VAL A 65 3.51 3.07 10.82
C VAL A 65 2.34 3.23 11.80
N VAL A 66 2.12 4.44 12.34
CA VAL A 66 0.97 4.73 13.21
C VAL A 66 -0.34 4.54 12.45
N ARG A 67 -0.40 4.92 11.17
CA ARG A 67 -1.57 4.67 10.32
C ARG A 67 -1.86 3.17 10.22
N GLU A 68 -0.86 2.35 9.92
CA GLU A 68 -1.05 0.90 9.87
C GLU A 68 -1.46 0.32 11.23
N PHE A 69 -0.90 0.85 12.31
CA PHE A 69 -1.23 0.40 13.66
C PHE A 69 -2.69 0.64 14.06
N THR A 70 -3.38 1.61 13.44
CA THR A 70 -4.80 1.89 13.72
C THR A 70 -5.73 0.71 13.49
N VAL A 71 -5.34 -0.26 12.65
CA VAL A 71 -6.16 -1.45 12.38
C VAL A 71 -6.34 -2.32 13.63
N VAL A 72 -5.37 -2.33 14.54
CA VAL A 72 -5.38 -3.18 15.74
C VAL A 72 -6.53 -2.79 16.70
N PRO A 73 -6.61 -1.54 17.21
CA PRO A 73 -7.71 -1.15 18.09
C PRO A 73 -9.06 -1.23 17.38
N ILE A 74 -9.13 -0.86 16.10
CA ILE A 74 -10.37 -0.93 15.31
C ILE A 74 -10.86 -2.38 15.19
N ALA A 75 -9.98 -3.33 14.86
CA ALA A 75 -10.34 -4.74 14.75
C ALA A 75 -10.77 -5.33 16.10
N LEU A 76 -10.07 -4.99 17.19
CA LEU A 76 -10.44 -5.42 18.54
C LEU A 76 -11.83 -4.89 18.93
N TRP A 77 -12.11 -3.62 18.64
CA TRP A 77 -13.42 -3.04 18.89
C TRP A 77 -14.52 -3.66 18.02
N LEU A 78 -14.22 -3.98 16.76
CA LEU A 78 -15.17 -4.68 15.88
C LEU A 78 -15.49 -6.10 16.40
N LEU A 79 -14.48 -6.85 16.85
CA LEU A 79 -14.68 -8.15 17.49
C LEU A 79 -15.56 -8.02 18.74
N TRP A 80 -15.34 -6.98 19.54
CA TRP A 80 -16.19 -6.69 20.68
C TRP A 80 -17.63 -6.38 20.27
N LEU A 81 -17.83 -5.57 19.23
CA LEU A 81 -19.14 -5.27 18.67
C LEU A 81 -19.89 -6.55 18.27
N LEU A 82 -19.20 -7.52 17.65
CA LEU A 82 -19.78 -8.81 17.31
C LEU A 82 -20.24 -9.59 18.55
N VAL A 83 -19.46 -9.57 19.63
CA VAL A 83 -19.84 -10.19 20.91
C VAL A 83 -21.08 -9.51 21.50
N GLU A 84 -21.16 -8.18 21.44
CA GLU A 84 -22.33 -7.42 21.89
C GLU A 84 -23.57 -7.72 21.06
N ILE A 85 -23.45 -7.80 19.74
CA ILE A 85 -24.57 -8.18 18.85
C ILE A 85 -25.08 -9.58 19.21
N LYS A 86 -24.18 -10.54 19.46
CA LYS A 86 -24.56 -11.88 19.90
C LYS A 86 -25.32 -11.84 21.23
N ARG A 87 -24.81 -11.10 22.23
CA ARG A 87 -25.44 -10.95 23.54
C ARG A 87 -26.81 -10.28 23.47
N ALA A 88 -26.96 -9.27 22.60
CA ALA A 88 -28.24 -8.62 22.35
C ALA A 88 -29.27 -9.58 21.74
N GLY A 89 -28.81 -10.56 20.93
CA GLY A 89 -29.65 -11.63 20.38
C GLY A 89 -30.11 -12.67 21.41
N ASP A 90 -29.38 -12.86 22.51
CA ASP A 90 -29.70 -13.84 23.57
C ASP A 90 -30.85 -13.40 24.50
N GLY A 91 -31.44 -12.22 24.25
CA GLY A 91 -32.64 -11.71 24.92
C GLY A 91 -32.35 -10.74 26.09
N PRO A 92 -33.30 -9.81 26.39
CA PRO A 92 -33.08 -8.71 27.33
C PRO A 92 -32.81 -9.14 28.78
N ALA A 93 -33.13 -10.39 29.16
CA ALA A 93 -32.90 -10.92 30.50
C ALA A 93 -31.43 -11.30 30.79
N ARG A 94 -30.58 -11.42 29.75
CA ARG A 94 -29.13 -11.73 29.88
C ARG A 94 -28.23 -10.59 29.41
N TYR A 95 -28.80 -9.49 28.93
CA TYR A 95 -28.04 -8.34 28.47
C TYR A 95 -27.57 -7.49 29.65
N SER A 96 -26.32 -7.68 30.04
CA SER A 96 -25.60 -6.75 30.93
C SER A 96 -24.62 -5.96 30.07
N PRO A 97 -24.90 -4.69 29.75
CA PRO A 97 -23.96 -3.87 28.99
C PRO A 97 -22.66 -3.73 29.79
N HIS A 98 -21.53 -3.93 29.13
CA HIS A 98 -20.21 -3.70 29.73
C HIS A 98 -19.93 -2.20 29.83
N GLY A 99 -20.55 -1.56 30.82
CA GLY A 99 -20.43 -0.12 31.09
C GLY A 99 -19.22 0.27 31.94
N SER A 100 -18.17 -0.55 32.02
CA SER A 100 -17.01 -0.22 32.84
C SER A 100 -16.32 1.04 32.29
N ALA A 101 -15.88 1.93 33.18
CA ALA A 101 -15.19 3.17 32.77
C ALA A 101 -13.97 2.87 31.88
N ALA A 102 -13.29 1.74 32.11
CA ALA A 102 -12.18 1.27 31.28
C ALA A 102 -12.60 0.99 29.83
N PHE A 103 -13.78 0.39 29.62
CA PHE A 103 -14.29 0.10 28.28
C PHE A 103 -14.68 1.38 27.52
N VAL A 104 -15.24 2.37 28.22
CA VAL A 104 -15.53 3.69 27.64
C VAL A 104 -14.24 4.36 27.19
N VAL A 105 -13.21 4.38 28.04
CA VAL A 105 -11.89 4.94 27.68
C VAL A 105 -11.30 4.21 26.46
N PHE A 106 -11.35 2.88 26.44
CA PHE A 106 -10.90 2.09 25.29
C PHE A 106 -11.66 2.43 23.99
N SER A 107 -12.98 2.59 24.07
CA SER A 107 -13.81 2.96 22.92
C SER A 107 -13.51 4.37 22.42
N VAL A 108 -13.28 5.34 23.33
CA VAL A 108 -12.88 6.70 22.96
C VAL A 108 -11.51 6.70 22.28
N ILE A 109 -10.54 5.95 22.80
CA ILE A 109 -9.23 5.80 22.18
C ILE A 109 -9.37 5.20 20.77
N THR A 110 -10.19 4.15 20.65
CA THR A 110 -10.45 3.51 19.35
C THR A 110 -11.13 4.45 18.37
N LEU A 111 -12.06 5.28 18.84
CA LEU A 111 -12.71 6.31 18.03
C LEU A 111 -11.68 7.31 17.48
N VAL A 112 -10.73 7.77 18.31
CA VAL A 112 -9.65 8.66 17.84
C VAL A 112 -8.80 7.99 16.77
N PHE A 113 -8.45 6.71 16.95
CA PHE A 113 -7.73 5.95 15.93
C PHE A 113 -8.54 5.76 14.65
N ALA A 114 -9.86 5.51 14.76
CA ALA A 114 -10.76 5.36 13.62
C ALA A 114 -10.92 6.69 12.85
N LEU A 115 -10.97 7.83 13.54
CA LEU A 115 -10.98 9.15 12.92
C LEU A 115 -9.68 9.44 12.17
N TYR A 116 -8.53 9.14 12.78
CA TYR A 116 -7.23 9.26 12.11
C TYR A 116 -7.11 8.33 10.89
N HIS A 117 -7.58 7.08 11.01
CA HIS A 117 -7.63 6.13 9.90
C HIS A 117 -8.51 6.66 8.76
N SER A 118 -9.71 7.14 9.07
CA SER A 118 -10.65 7.69 8.09
C SER A 118 -10.07 8.92 7.38
N TYR A 119 -9.47 9.84 8.13
CA TYR A 119 -8.84 11.04 7.58
C TYR A 119 -7.72 10.69 6.59
N THR A 120 -6.81 9.79 6.99
CA THR A 120 -5.70 9.38 6.12
C THR A 120 -6.20 8.62 4.90
N PHE A 121 -7.20 7.74 5.05
CA PHE A 121 -7.81 7.01 3.93
C PHE A 121 -8.48 7.95 2.92
N LEU A 122 -9.34 8.88 3.38
CA LEU A 122 -10.04 9.84 2.50
C LEU A 122 -9.07 10.78 1.78
N SER A 123 -8.02 11.22 2.50
CA SER A 123 -6.95 12.03 1.93
C SER A 123 -6.19 11.29 0.82
N LEU A 124 -5.82 10.02 1.04
CA LEU A 124 -5.14 9.21 0.03
C LEU A 124 -6.07 8.82 -1.13
N ALA A 125 -7.34 8.52 -0.85
CA ALA A 125 -8.33 8.14 -1.87
C ALA A 125 -8.52 9.24 -2.92
N GLY A 126 -8.56 10.51 -2.50
CA GLY A 126 -8.69 11.64 -3.43
C GLY A 126 -7.44 11.94 -4.26
N VAL A 127 -6.30 11.35 -3.91
CA VAL A 127 -5.05 11.45 -4.69
C VAL A 127 -4.95 10.30 -5.70
N ILE A 128 -5.44 9.11 -5.36
CA ILE A 128 -5.36 7.93 -6.25
C ILE A 128 -6.32 8.09 -7.43
N ILE A 129 -7.49 8.68 -7.19
CA ILE A 129 -8.54 8.85 -8.18
C ILE A 129 -8.18 10.00 -9.14
N HIS A 130 -7.67 9.65 -10.31
CA HIS A 130 -7.39 10.61 -11.38
C HIS A 130 -8.52 10.58 -12.42
N PHE A 131 -9.59 11.35 -12.20
CA PHE A 131 -10.62 11.56 -13.22
C PHE A 131 -10.28 12.75 -14.11
N LYS A 132 -10.26 12.52 -15.42
CA LYS A 132 -10.32 13.58 -16.43
C LYS A 132 -11.78 13.74 -16.81
N VAL A 133 -12.35 14.92 -16.55
CA VAL A 133 -13.71 15.25 -16.99
C VAL A 133 -13.59 16.30 -18.07
N LEU A 134 -14.14 16.01 -19.25
CA LEU A 134 -14.23 16.96 -20.37
C LEU A 134 -12.87 17.54 -20.79
N ASP A 135 -11.87 16.66 -20.98
CA ASP A 135 -10.47 16.98 -21.33
C ASP A 135 -9.73 17.91 -20.35
N ARG A 136 -10.32 18.24 -19.20
CA ARG A 136 -9.69 19.01 -18.13
C ARG A 136 -9.36 18.09 -16.95
N PRO A 137 -8.13 18.13 -16.43
CA PRO A 137 -7.82 17.42 -15.20
C PRO A 137 -8.62 18.03 -14.05
N LEU A 138 -9.47 17.23 -13.39
CA LEU A 138 -10.10 17.69 -12.15
C LEU A 138 -9.02 17.91 -11.10
N PRO A 139 -9.02 19.05 -10.39
CA PRO A 139 -8.06 19.27 -9.32
C PRO A 139 -8.36 18.26 -8.20
N SER A 140 -7.34 17.48 -7.81
CA SER A 140 -7.43 16.46 -6.74
C SER A 140 -8.06 17.01 -5.45
N ARG A 141 -7.90 18.32 -5.17
CA ARG A 141 -8.55 19.01 -4.04
C ARG A 141 -10.08 18.92 -4.04
N LEU A 142 -10.74 18.99 -5.20
CA LEU A 142 -12.20 18.86 -5.30
C LEU A 142 -12.66 17.44 -4.94
N ILE A 143 -11.89 16.43 -5.36
CA ILE A 143 -12.20 15.02 -5.08
C ILE A 143 -12.03 14.74 -3.59
N VAL A 144 -10.97 15.26 -2.97
CA VAL A 144 -10.77 15.18 -1.52
C VAL A 144 -11.92 15.88 -0.79
N LEU A 145 -12.27 17.12 -1.19
CA LEU A 145 -13.36 17.88 -0.56
C LEU A 145 -14.71 17.16 -0.66
N ALA A 146 -15.04 16.60 -1.84
CA ALA A 146 -16.28 15.85 -2.05
C ALA A 146 -16.38 14.62 -1.15
N GLN A 147 -15.27 13.89 -0.97
CA GLN A 147 -15.23 12.74 -0.07
C GLN A 147 -15.37 13.15 1.39
N PHE A 148 -14.72 14.23 1.82
CA PHE A 148 -14.91 14.77 3.17
C PHE A 148 -16.35 15.25 3.41
N ALA A 149 -16.96 15.90 2.40
CA ALA A 149 -18.35 16.33 2.46
C ALA A 149 -19.29 15.12 2.61
N LEU A 150 -19.09 14.07 1.79
CA LEU A 150 -19.87 12.84 1.88
C LEU A 150 -19.73 12.16 3.25
N TRP A 151 -18.50 12.08 3.78
CA TRP A 151 -18.23 11.53 5.10
C TRP A 151 -18.92 12.32 6.23
N ALA A 152 -18.88 13.65 6.15
CA ALA A 152 -19.55 14.52 7.12
C ALA A 152 -21.08 14.34 7.05
N VAL A 153 -21.67 14.31 5.85
CA VAL A 153 -23.11 14.09 5.65
C VAL A 153 -23.51 12.71 6.19
N ALA A 154 -22.76 11.65 5.88
CA ALA A 154 -23.03 10.31 6.40
C ALA A 154 -23.02 10.29 7.93
N SER A 155 -22.05 10.97 8.56
CA SER A 155 -21.94 11.06 10.02
C SER A 155 -23.15 11.77 10.64
N VAL A 156 -23.62 12.86 10.03
CA VAL A 156 -24.82 13.59 10.46
C VAL A 156 -26.07 12.74 10.32
N VAL A 157 -26.24 12.05 9.19
CA VAL A 157 -27.40 11.18 8.95
C VAL A 157 -27.44 10.04 9.97
N VAL A 158 -26.33 9.35 10.21
CA VAL A 158 -26.26 8.28 11.22
C VAL A 158 -26.56 8.83 12.62
N GLY A 159 -25.97 9.96 12.99
CA GLY A 159 -26.26 10.61 14.28
C GLY A 159 -27.73 10.99 14.43
N PHE A 160 -28.34 11.56 13.39
CA PHE A 160 -29.76 11.90 13.37
C PHE A 160 -30.65 10.67 13.54
N VAL A 161 -30.38 9.61 12.78
CA VAL A 161 -31.12 8.34 12.86
C VAL A 161 -31.01 7.74 14.27
N LEU A 162 -29.82 7.70 14.85
CA LEU A 162 -29.62 7.17 16.21
C LEU A 162 -30.38 7.99 17.27
N ILE A 163 -30.34 9.32 17.19
CA ILE A 163 -31.07 10.19 18.13
C ILE A 163 -32.58 10.06 17.95
N TRP A 164 -33.04 9.93 16.70
CA TRP A 164 -34.45 9.74 16.39
C TRP A 164 -34.99 8.42 16.95
N PHE A 165 -34.26 7.31 16.79
CA PHE A 165 -34.64 6.01 17.34
C PHE A 165 -34.48 5.91 18.86
N ALA A 166 -33.65 6.78 19.46
CA ALA A 166 -33.44 6.83 20.91
C ALA A 166 -34.50 7.68 21.65
N ARG A 167 -35.37 8.38 20.92
CA ARG A 167 -36.56 9.07 21.45
C ARG A 167 -37.78 8.17 21.38
#